data_AF-A0A1Y3EGL0-F1
#
_entry.id   AF-A0A1Y3EGL0-F1
#
_cell.length_a   1.000
_cell.length_b   1.000
_cell.length_c   1.000
_cell.angle_alpha   90.00
_cell.angle_beta   90.00
_cell.angle_gamma   90.00
#
_symmetry.space_group_name_H-M   'P 1'
#
loop_
_entity.id
_entity.type
_entity.pdbx_description
1 polymer ?
#
loop_
_entity_poly.entity_id
_entity_poly.type
_entity_poly.pdbx_seq_one_letter_code
_entity_poly.pdbx_strand_id
1 'polypeptide(L)'
;MKQTAIINDETVRRLVVTKRLKEKEESINSLDFSPDGLVLATASDEDSINIYSINNARVVCVATHPNEELFLSGSRDKTIRLWDARVNGSQGSYATSIESYLDFDPDGLMFAAITDKNTFSFFDFRALDKGPYNNFPIPEADYDQKISSLKFSPCGNMIMLTTFDGNIYLLDGLHGNLLHTLSDHVSDGSSFLEASFTKDSAYVFAGSCDGNVYVWKTDSGSKYI
;
A
#
# COMPACT_ATOMS: atom_id res chain seq x y z
N MET A 1 -0.05 -29.26 2.39
CA MET A 1 0.77 -29.54 1.19
C MET A 1 1.86 -28.48 1.16
N LYS A 2 3.15 -28.83 1.37
CA LYS A 2 4.24 -27.85 1.29
C LYS A 2 4.45 -27.53 -0.20
N GLN A 3 4.13 -26.31 -0.63
CA GLN A 3 4.41 -25.88 -1.99
C GLN A 3 5.75 -25.16 -2.04
N THR A 4 6.59 -25.61 -2.96
CA THR A 4 7.90 -25.09 -3.27
C THR A 4 7.74 -24.00 -4.33
N ALA A 5 8.03 -22.74 -3.98
CA ALA A 5 8.22 -21.70 -4.99
C ALA A 5 9.47 -22.04 -5.80
N ILE A 6 9.36 -22.14 -7.12
CA ILE A 6 10.49 -22.43 -8.01
C ILE A 6 11.13 -21.09 -8.37
N ILE A 7 12.28 -20.81 -7.76
CA ILE A 7 13.07 -19.60 -8.01
C ILE A 7 14.00 -19.90 -9.18
N ASN A 8 13.79 -19.22 -10.31
CA ASN A 8 14.60 -19.36 -11.53
C ASN A 8 15.47 -18.11 -11.76
N ASP A 9 16.39 -18.19 -12.73
CA ASP A 9 17.37 -17.14 -13.02
C ASP A 9 16.71 -15.78 -13.34
N GLU A 10 15.57 -15.80 -14.03
CA GLU A 10 14.82 -14.59 -14.34
C GLU A 10 14.23 -13.92 -13.09
N THR A 11 13.74 -14.71 -12.13
CA THR A 11 13.21 -14.21 -10.85
C THR A 11 14.32 -13.58 -10.01
N VAL A 12 15.50 -14.21 -9.99
CA VAL A 12 16.66 -13.70 -9.24
C VAL A 12 17.17 -12.39 -9.83
N ARG A 13 17.17 -12.22 -11.15
CA ARG A 13 17.57 -10.96 -11.81
C ARG A 13 16.68 -9.77 -11.47
N ARG A 14 15.45 -10.00 -11.02
CA ARG A 14 14.52 -8.95 -10.58
C ARG A 14 14.74 -8.52 -9.13
N LEU A 15 15.57 -9.23 -8.36
CA LEU A 15 15.89 -8.88 -6.97
C LEU A 15 17.01 -7.83 -6.90
N VAL A 16 16.97 -7.02 -5.85
CA VAL A 16 17.96 -5.95 -5.64
C VAL A 16 19.28 -6.53 -5.13
N VAL A 17 20.31 -6.50 -5.98
CA VAL A 17 21.66 -6.91 -5.63
C VAL A 17 22.25 -5.92 -4.63
N THR A 18 22.49 -6.37 -3.40
CA THR A 18 23.04 -5.51 -2.33
C THR A 18 24.56 -5.56 -2.31
N LYS A 19 25.14 -6.70 -2.68
CA LYS A 19 26.59 -6.87 -2.82
C LYS A 19 26.89 -7.88 -3.92
N ARG A 20 27.83 -7.52 -4.79
CA ARG A 20 28.31 -8.33 -5.92
C ARG A 20 29.81 -8.48 -5.80
N LEU A 21 30.32 -9.70 -5.84
CA LEU A 21 31.75 -10.04 -5.85
C LEU A 21 31.98 -10.88 -7.11
N LYS A 22 32.87 -10.49 -8.02
CA LYS A 22 32.75 -10.92 -9.42
C LYS A 22 34.06 -11.00 -10.21
N GLU A 23 34.15 -11.96 -11.14
CA GLU A 23 35.05 -11.92 -12.31
C GLU A 23 34.39 -12.17 -13.70
N LYS A 24 33.18 -12.78 -13.87
CA LYS A 24 32.36 -12.75 -15.13
C LYS A 24 30.90 -13.25 -14.96
N GLU A 25 30.10 -13.39 -16.04
CA GLU A 25 28.64 -13.70 -16.02
C GLU A 25 28.26 -15.04 -16.69
N GLU A 26 27.81 -16.01 -15.89
CA GLU A 26 27.10 -17.24 -16.29
C GLU A 26 26.05 -17.68 -15.22
N SER A 27 25.50 -18.91 -15.35
CA SER A 27 24.31 -19.44 -14.66
C SER A 27 24.43 -19.65 -13.15
N ILE A 28 23.28 -19.54 -12.46
CA ILE A 28 23.14 -19.80 -11.02
C ILE A 28 22.95 -21.30 -10.75
N ASN A 29 23.74 -21.85 -9.83
CA ASN A 29 23.73 -23.29 -9.49
C ASN A 29 23.05 -23.60 -8.16
N SER A 30 23.09 -22.65 -7.22
CA SER A 30 22.60 -22.88 -5.87
C SER A 30 22.02 -21.59 -5.28
N LEU A 31 21.03 -21.76 -4.42
CA LEU A 31 20.33 -20.69 -3.73
C LEU A 31 19.93 -21.12 -2.32
N ASP A 32 20.03 -20.20 -1.36
CA ASP A 32 19.59 -20.41 0.02
C ASP A 32 19.06 -19.12 0.63
N PHE A 33 18.11 -19.25 1.56
CA PHE A 33 17.52 -18.13 2.28
C PHE A 33 18.12 -18.01 3.68
N SER A 34 18.27 -16.79 4.17
CA SER A 34 18.51 -16.58 5.61
C SER A 34 17.33 -17.13 6.44
N PRO A 35 17.56 -17.58 7.69
CA PRO A 35 16.52 -18.14 8.55
C PRO A 35 15.31 -17.22 8.79
N ASP A 36 15.50 -15.91 8.67
CA ASP A 36 14.46 -14.88 8.78
C ASP A 36 13.74 -14.58 7.45
N GLY A 37 14.19 -15.16 6.33
CA GLY A 37 13.63 -14.97 4.99
C GLY A 37 13.90 -13.61 4.36
N LEU A 38 14.79 -12.80 4.96
CA LEU A 38 15.07 -11.42 4.52
C LEU A 38 16.24 -11.29 3.56
N VAL A 39 17.01 -12.35 3.38
CA VAL A 39 18.19 -12.38 2.51
C VAL A 39 18.16 -13.64 1.67
N LEU A 40 18.38 -13.49 0.36
CA LEU A 40 18.65 -14.61 -0.54
C LEU A 40 20.15 -14.58 -0.88
N ALA A 41 20.81 -15.72 -0.75
CA ALA A 41 22.15 -15.92 -1.28
C ALA A 41 22.05 -16.79 -2.53
N THR A 42 22.78 -16.44 -3.59
CA THR A 42 22.94 -17.30 -4.77
C THR A 42 24.41 -17.53 -5.06
N ALA A 43 24.73 -18.74 -5.53
CA ALA A 43 26.06 -19.13 -6.00
C ALA A 43 25.98 -19.57 -7.47
N SER A 44 26.97 -19.17 -8.25
CA SER A 44 27.07 -19.44 -9.70
C SER A 44 28.34 -20.22 -10.04
N ASP A 45 28.44 -20.72 -11.27
CA ASP A 45 29.66 -21.36 -11.81
C ASP A 45 30.87 -20.42 -11.87
N GLU A 46 30.65 -19.11 -11.77
CA GLU A 46 31.68 -18.06 -11.93
C GLU A 46 32.36 -17.68 -10.60
N ASP A 47 32.47 -18.61 -9.65
CA ASP A 47 33.03 -18.39 -8.30
C ASP A 47 32.45 -17.15 -7.58
N SER A 48 31.22 -16.75 -7.95
CA SER A 48 30.56 -15.57 -7.40
C SER A 48 29.39 -15.96 -6.49
N ILE A 49 29.34 -15.30 -5.33
CA ILE A 49 28.21 -15.33 -4.41
C ILE A 49 27.52 -13.96 -4.44
N ASN A 50 26.24 -13.95 -4.82
CA ASN A 50 25.42 -12.75 -4.78
C ASN A 50 24.51 -12.78 -3.56
N ILE A 51 24.44 -11.66 -2.84
CA ILE A 51 23.54 -11.49 -1.70
C ILE A 51 22.48 -10.45 -2.06
N TYR A 52 21.22 -10.87 -1.99
CA TYR A 52 20.04 -10.06 -2.27
C TYR A 52 19.34 -9.75 -0.96
N SER A 53 19.06 -8.47 -0.75
CA SER A 53 18.22 -8.03 0.37
C SER A 53 16.76 -8.04 -0.06
N ILE A 54 15.95 -8.79 0.68
CA ILE A 54 14.48 -8.85 0.53
C ILE A 54 13.81 -7.80 1.45
N ASN A 55 14.60 -7.00 2.19
CA ASN A 55 14.11 -5.96 3.12
C ASN A 55 13.18 -4.91 2.49
N ASN A 56 13.18 -4.78 1.16
CA ASN A 56 12.28 -3.86 0.45
C ASN A 56 10.89 -4.43 0.13
N ALA A 57 10.60 -5.70 0.41
CA ALA A 57 9.29 -6.32 0.12
C ALA A 57 8.31 -6.27 1.31
N ARG A 58 8.50 -5.33 2.26
CA ARG A 58 7.60 -5.20 3.41
C ARG A 58 6.22 -4.75 2.93
N VAL A 59 5.21 -5.57 3.22
CA VAL A 59 3.79 -5.19 3.06
C VAL A 59 3.48 -4.05 4.03
N VAL A 60 2.99 -2.93 3.50
CA VAL A 60 2.63 -1.72 4.27
C VAL A 60 1.14 -1.63 4.52
N CYS A 61 0.32 -2.22 3.65
CA CYS A 61 -1.12 -2.25 3.82
C CYS A 61 -1.72 -3.52 3.19
N VAL A 62 -2.90 -3.89 3.68
CA VAL A 62 -3.73 -4.98 3.16
C VAL A 62 -5.18 -4.49 3.13
N ALA A 63 -5.90 -4.82 2.06
CA ALA A 63 -7.34 -4.59 1.97
C ALA A 63 -8.03 -5.87 1.52
N THR A 64 -9.02 -6.32 2.28
CA THR A 64 -9.82 -7.51 1.96
C THR A 64 -11.01 -7.11 1.11
N HIS A 65 -11.29 -7.88 0.07
CA HIS A 65 -12.50 -7.70 -0.71
C HIS A 65 -13.73 -7.98 0.19
N PRO A 66 -14.80 -7.16 0.14
CA PRO A 66 -15.92 -7.28 1.08
C PRO A 66 -16.74 -8.56 0.91
N ASN A 67 -16.80 -9.09 -0.31
CA ASN A 67 -17.73 -10.17 -0.69
C ASN A 67 -17.06 -11.44 -1.24
N GLU A 68 -15.77 -11.40 -1.53
CA GLU A 68 -15.04 -12.49 -2.20
C GLU A 68 -13.81 -12.84 -1.35
N GLU A 69 -13.30 -14.07 -1.42
CA GLU A 69 -12.08 -14.49 -0.71
C GLU A 69 -10.80 -13.96 -1.40
N LEU A 70 -10.82 -12.67 -1.75
CA LEU A 70 -9.74 -11.94 -2.39
C LEU A 70 -9.20 -10.86 -1.45
N PHE A 71 -7.93 -10.51 -1.61
CA PHE A 71 -7.36 -9.35 -0.94
C PHE A 71 -6.25 -8.71 -1.78
N LEU A 72 -6.00 -7.44 -1.51
CA LEU A 72 -4.93 -6.66 -2.08
C LEU A 72 -3.86 -6.39 -1.03
N SER A 73 -2.61 -6.32 -1.46
CA SER A 73 -1.49 -5.86 -0.63
C SER A 73 -0.72 -4.75 -1.32
N GLY A 74 -0.43 -3.68 -0.60
CA GLY A 74 0.54 -2.66 -1.00
C GLY A 74 1.86 -2.88 -0.28
N SER A 75 2.98 -2.70 -0.97
CA SER A 75 4.32 -3.03 -0.47
C SER A 75 5.34 -1.93 -0.75
N ARG A 76 6.39 -1.88 0.09
CA ARG A 76 7.56 -0.99 -0.10
C ARG A 76 8.36 -1.28 -1.38
N ASP A 77 8.13 -2.43 -2.00
CA ASP A 77 8.68 -2.76 -3.32
C ASP A 77 7.95 -2.03 -4.46
N LYS A 78 7.01 -1.14 -4.11
CA LYS A 78 6.21 -0.33 -5.03
C LYS A 78 5.35 -1.21 -5.94
N THR A 79 4.80 -2.27 -5.36
CA THR A 79 3.83 -3.11 -6.03
C THR A 79 2.54 -3.19 -5.23
N ILE A 80 1.44 -3.17 -5.97
CA ILE A 80 0.13 -3.62 -5.52
C ILE A 80 -0.03 -5.04 -6.05
N ARG A 81 -0.49 -5.97 -5.21
CA ARG A 81 -0.71 -7.37 -5.61
C ARG A 81 -2.09 -7.82 -5.23
N LEU A 82 -2.73 -8.57 -6.14
CA LEU A 82 -4.01 -9.24 -5.93
C LEU A 82 -3.77 -10.69 -5.54
N TRP A 83 -4.50 -11.13 -4.53
CA TRP A 83 -4.42 -12.47 -3.96
C TRP A 83 -5.81 -13.09 -3.89
N ASP A 84 -5.86 -14.38 -4.16
CA ASP A 84 -7.00 -15.23 -3.85
C ASP A 84 -6.55 -16.17 -2.74
N ALA A 85 -7.24 -16.12 -1.59
CA ALA A 85 -6.84 -16.85 -0.39
C ALA A 85 -6.91 -18.38 -0.55
N ARG A 86 -7.58 -18.87 -1.60
CA ARG A 86 -7.80 -20.29 -1.88
C ARG A 86 -6.67 -20.90 -2.71
N VAL A 87 -5.87 -20.09 -3.37
CA VAL A 87 -4.78 -20.53 -4.25
C VAL A 87 -3.46 -19.93 -3.80
N ASN A 88 -2.37 -20.61 -4.17
CA ASN A 88 -1.04 -20.13 -3.85
C ASN A 88 -0.54 -19.20 -4.96
N GLY A 89 0.04 -18.07 -4.55
CA GLY A 89 0.62 -17.08 -5.45
C GLY A 89 -0.32 -15.90 -5.75
N SER A 90 0.27 -14.77 -6.14
CA SER A 90 -0.47 -13.58 -6.53
C SER A 90 -1.13 -13.79 -7.89
N GLN A 91 -2.40 -13.42 -8.01
CA GLN A 91 -3.19 -13.51 -9.24
C GLN A 91 -2.91 -12.35 -10.19
N GLY A 92 -2.37 -11.26 -9.68
CA GLY A 92 -1.96 -10.11 -10.48
C GLY A 92 -1.09 -9.15 -9.67
N SER A 93 -0.37 -8.29 -10.38
CA SER A 93 0.44 -7.24 -9.77
C SER A 93 0.45 -5.99 -10.64
N TYR A 94 0.47 -4.83 -10.00
CA TYR A 94 0.64 -3.53 -10.63
C TYR A 94 1.80 -2.79 -9.98
N ALA A 95 2.69 -2.21 -10.80
CA ALA A 95 3.84 -1.45 -10.33
C ALA A 95 3.48 0.03 -10.16
N THR A 96 3.83 0.62 -9.02
CA THR A 96 3.62 2.02 -8.68
C THR A 96 4.96 2.77 -8.62
N SER A 97 4.94 4.11 -8.56
CA SER A 97 6.19 4.88 -8.42
C SER A 97 6.64 5.06 -6.95
N ILE A 98 5.73 4.82 -6.01
CA ILE A 98 5.90 4.95 -4.56
C ILE A 98 5.39 3.72 -3.79
N GLU A 99 5.64 3.66 -2.48
CA GLU A 99 4.93 2.71 -1.61
C GLU A 99 3.44 3.06 -1.58
N SER A 100 2.60 2.06 -1.83
CA SER A 100 1.16 2.30 -2.08
C SER A 100 0.32 1.90 -0.88
N TYR A 101 -0.57 2.80 -0.46
CA TYR A 101 -1.67 2.53 0.46
C TYR A 101 -2.96 2.39 -0.35
N LEU A 102 -3.81 1.44 0.02
CA LEU A 102 -4.99 1.09 -0.75
C LEU A 102 -6.14 0.59 0.12
N ASP A 103 -7.35 0.67 -0.41
CA ASP A 103 -8.56 0.13 0.21
C ASP A 103 -9.61 -0.20 -0.86
N PHE A 104 -10.42 -1.23 -0.61
CA PHE A 104 -11.58 -1.55 -1.45
C PHE A 104 -12.73 -0.60 -1.14
N ASP A 105 -13.54 -0.31 -2.16
CA ASP A 105 -14.84 0.29 -1.91
C ASP A 105 -15.76 -0.73 -1.18
N PRO A 106 -16.79 -0.27 -0.45
CA PRO A 106 -17.64 -1.16 0.33
C PRO A 106 -18.41 -2.21 -0.50
N ASP A 107 -18.69 -1.93 -1.78
CA ASP A 107 -19.37 -2.88 -2.65
C ASP A 107 -18.39 -3.89 -3.29
N GLY A 108 -17.09 -3.60 -3.24
CA GLY A 108 -16.04 -4.43 -3.84
C GLY A 108 -16.01 -4.38 -5.36
N LEU A 109 -16.51 -3.30 -5.96
CA LEU A 109 -16.46 -3.12 -7.42
C LEU A 109 -15.12 -2.54 -7.87
N MET A 110 -14.42 -1.83 -6.99
CA MET A 110 -13.23 -1.06 -7.27
C MET A 110 -12.35 -0.92 -6.03
N PHE A 111 -11.13 -0.45 -6.23
CA PHE A 111 -10.29 -0.04 -5.12
C PHE A 111 -9.56 1.26 -5.47
N ALA A 112 -9.19 2.00 -4.44
CA ALA A 112 -8.37 3.18 -4.58
C ALA A 112 -6.97 2.89 -4.05
N ALA A 113 -5.96 3.45 -4.70
CA ALA A 113 -4.58 3.30 -4.27
C ALA A 113 -3.77 4.58 -4.52
N ILE A 114 -2.80 4.86 -3.64
CA ILE A 114 -1.83 5.94 -3.84
C ILE A 114 -0.78 5.43 -4.85
N THR A 115 -0.81 5.95 -6.07
CA THR A 115 -0.01 5.44 -7.19
C THR A 115 1.28 6.23 -7.40
N ASP A 116 1.21 7.54 -7.21
CA ASP A 116 2.29 8.50 -7.34
C ASP A 116 2.26 9.50 -6.17
N LYS A 117 3.31 10.33 -6.06
CA LYS A 117 3.47 11.28 -4.94
C LYS A 117 2.26 12.20 -4.73
N ASN A 118 1.60 12.60 -5.81
CA ASN A 118 0.60 13.67 -5.80
C ASN A 118 -0.78 13.17 -6.24
N THR A 119 -0.95 11.87 -6.47
CA THR A 119 -2.20 11.33 -6.99
C THR A 119 -2.58 10.02 -6.33
N PHE A 120 -3.88 9.82 -6.16
CA PHE A 120 -4.45 8.50 -5.95
C PHE A 120 -5.31 8.13 -7.16
N SER A 121 -5.51 6.83 -7.35
CA SER A 121 -6.14 6.32 -8.56
C SER A 121 -7.15 5.24 -8.24
N PHE A 122 -8.17 5.10 -9.09
CA PHE A 122 -9.14 4.01 -9.02
C PHE A 122 -8.80 2.91 -10.01
N PHE A 123 -8.97 1.69 -9.55
CA PHE A 123 -8.67 0.47 -10.27
C PHE A 123 -9.88 -0.47 -10.28
N ASP A 124 -10.03 -1.17 -11.40
CA ASP A 124 -10.82 -2.40 -11.45
C ASP A 124 -9.88 -3.54 -11.07
N PHE A 125 -10.16 -4.21 -9.95
CA PHE A 125 -9.31 -5.31 -9.48
C PHE A 125 -9.30 -6.50 -10.45
N ARG A 126 -10.35 -6.68 -11.27
CA ARG A 126 -10.45 -7.73 -12.28
C ARG A 126 -9.66 -7.43 -13.55
N ALA A 127 -9.21 -6.19 -13.70
CA ALA A 127 -8.42 -5.71 -14.84
C ALA A 127 -7.18 -4.93 -14.36
N LEU A 128 -6.54 -5.41 -13.28
CA LEU A 128 -5.39 -4.76 -12.65
C LEU A 128 -4.22 -4.50 -13.62
N ASP A 129 -4.05 -5.37 -14.62
CA ASP A 129 -3.05 -5.26 -15.68
C ASP A 129 -3.29 -4.08 -16.63
N LYS A 130 -4.53 -3.61 -16.76
CA LYS A 130 -4.87 -2.41 -17.55
C LYS A 130 -4.51 -1.12 -16.82
N GLY A 131 -4.20 -1.20 -15.52
CA GLY A 131 -3.89 -0.05 -14.69
C GLY A 131 -5.13 0.73 -14.25
N PRO A 132 -4.93 1.93 -13.70
CA PRO A 132 -6.02 2.73 -13.17
C PRO A 132 -6.89 3.30 -14.29
N TYR A 133 -8.19 3.37 -14.08
CA TYR A 133 -9.12 3.98 -15.03
C TYR A 133 -9.39 5.47 -14.72
N ASN A 134 -9.21 5.90 -13.46
CA ASN A 134 -9.29 7.29 -13.03
C ASN A 134 -8.11 7.66 -12.13
N ASN A 135 -7.69 8.92 -12.17
CA ASN A 135 -6.63 9.48 -11.34
C ASN A 135 -7.07 10.83 -10.78
N PHE A 136 -6.82 11.07 -9.51
CA PHE A 136 -7.22 12.28 -8.80
C PHE A 136 -6.04 12.89 -8.05
N PRO A 137 -5.92 14.22 -8.01
CA PRO A 137 -4.88 14.87 -7.23
C PRO A 137 -5.13 14.68 -5.74
N ILE A 138 -4.06 14.44 -4.98
CA ILE A 138 -4.07 14.53 -3.53
C ILE A 138 -4.10 16.02 -3.15
N PRO A 139 -5.00 16.46 -2.26
CA PRO A 139 -5.06 17.86 -1.83
C PRO A 139 -3.75 18.31 -1.21
N GLU A 140 -3.36 19.56 -1.49
CA GLU A 140 -2.19 20.20 -0.86
C GLU A 140 -0.91 19.35 -0.93
N ALA A 141 -0.73 18.61 -2.03
CA ALA A 141 0.46 17.80 -2.29
C ALA A 141 1.69 18.70 -2.52
N ASP A 142 2.20 19.32 -1.46
CA ASP A 142 3.56 19.80 -1.41
C ASP A 142 4.52 18.61 -1.42
N TYR A 143 5.70 18.81 -2.01
CA TYR A 143 6.66 17.76 -2.39
C TYR A 143 7.11 16.80 -1.28
N ASP A 144 6.77 17.09 -0.02
CA ASP A 144 7.18 16.32 1.17
C ASP A 144 6.03 15.68 1.95
N GLN A 145 4.76 15.96 1.60
CA GLN A 145 3.63 15.32 2.27
C GLN A 145 3.58 13.84 1.90
N LYS A 146 3.67 12.97 2.91
CA LYS A 146 3.55 11.52 2.76
C LYS A 146 2.18 11.08 3.26
N ILE A 147 1.44 10.37 2.41
CA ILE A 147 0.24 9.65 2.84
C ILE A 147 0.65 8.48 3.72
N SER A 148 -0.07 8.30 4.83
CA SER A 148 0.10 7.22 5.79
C SER A 148 -1.00 6.17 5.70
N SER A 149 -2.19 6.52 5.19
CA SER A 149 -3.30 5.59 4.97
C SER A 149 -4.31 6.13 3.94
N LEU A 150 -5.03 5.21 3.32
CA LEU A 150 -6.21 5.46 2.49
C LEU A 150 -7.33 4.55 2.97
N LYS A 151 -8.54 5.08 3.17
CA LYS A 151 -9.72 4.30 3.55
C LYS A 151 -11.00 4.77 2.87
N PHE A 152 -11.84 3.85 2.42
CA PHE A 152 -13.21 4.18 2.04
C PHE A 152 -14.09 4.30 3.29
N SER A 153 -15.05 5.22 3.23
CA SER A 153 -16.16 5.24 4.18
C SER A 153 -17.05 4.01 4.00
N PRO A 154 -17.67 3.47 5.07
CA PRO A 154 -18.56 2.32 4.96
C PRO A 154 -19.76 2.49 4.01
N CYS A 155 -20.14 3.73 3.69
CA CYS A 155 -21.21 4.03 2.72
C CYS A 155 -20.70 4.29 1.29
N GLY A 156 -19.38 4.26 1.07
CA GLY A 156 -18.75 4.40 -0.26
C GLY A 156 -18.65 5.84 -0.78
N ASN A 157 -19.41 6.77 -0.19
CA ASN A 157 -19.50 8.15 -0.69
C ASN A 157 -18.27 9.01 -0.38
N MET A 158 -17.40 8.58 0.52
CA MET A 158 -16.19 9.30 0.91
C MET A 158 -14.96 8.41 0.91
N ILE A 159 -13.81 9.04 0.65
CA ILE A 159 -12.47 8.49 0.88
C ILE A 159 -11.80 9.37 1.93
N MET A 160 -11.09 8.74 2.86
CA MET A 160 -10.23 9.38 3.83
C MET A 160 -8.77 9.10 3.49
N LEU A 161 -7.99 10.17 3.36
CA LEU A 161 -6.53 10.09 3.30
C LEU A 161 -5.96 10.65 4.60
N THR A 162 -5.02 9.94 5.20
CA THR A 162 -4.25 10.47 6.35
C THR A 162 -2.82 10.72 5.94
N THR A 163 -2.19 11.76 6.50
CA THR A 163 -0.77 12.07 6.27
C THR A 163 0.08 11.76 7.49
N PHE A 164 1.41 11.71 7.32
CA PHE A 164 2.35 11.66 8.44
C PHE A 164 2.40 12.97 9.25
N ASP A 165 2.03 14.09 8.63
CA ASP A 165 2.00 15.40 9.30
C ASP A 165 0.72 15.60 10.13
N GLY A 166 -0.17 14.61 10.15
CA GLY A 166 -1.42 14.67 10.91
C GLY A 166 -2.56 15.39 10.18
N ASN A 167 -2.54 15.48 8.86
CA ASN A 167 -3.72 15.93 8.13
C ASN A 167 -4.62 14.74 7.81
N ILE A 168 -5.93 14.94 7.92
CA ILE A 168 -6.95 14.03 7.40
C ILE A 168 -7.72 14.74 6.31
N TYR A 169 -7.67 14.21 5.09
CA TYR A 169 -8.45 14.72 3.97
C TYR A 169 -9.66 13.82 3.75
N LEU A 170 -10.86 14.40 3.82
CA LEU A 170 -12.10 13.75 3.40
C LEU A 170 -12.41 14.17 1.98
N LEU A 171 -12.51 13.18 1.09
CA LEU A 171 -12.72 13.36 -0.34
C LEU A 171 -14.04 12.72 -0.77
N ASP A 172 -14.62 13.24 -1.84
CA ASP A 172 -15.73 12.62 -2.55
C ASP A 172 -15.27 11.27 -3.13
N GLY A 173 -15.98 10.19 -2.80
CA GLY A 173 -15.61 8.83 -3.20
C GLY A 173 -15.78 8.53 -4.69
N LEU A 174 -16.49 9.37 -5.44
CA LEU A 174 -16.73 9.19 -6.88
C LEU A 174 -15.82 10.08 -7.73
N HIS A 175 -15.61 11.32 -7.31
CA HIS A 175 -14.93 12.36 -8.08
C HIS A 175 -13.59 12.79 -7.48
N GLY A 176 -13.24 12.32 -6.29
CA GLY A 176 -11.97 12.63 -5.63
C GLY A 176 -11.82 14.10 -5.20
N ASN A 177 -12.89 14.89 -5.23
CA ASN A 177 -12.86 16.30 -4.81
C ASN A 177 -12.69 16.39 -3.30
N LEU A 178 -11.89 17.35 -2.82
CA LEU A 178 -11.77 17.64 -1.39
C LEU A 178 -13.10 18.16 -0.84
N LEU A 179 -13.60 17.49 0.21
CA LEU A 179 -14.76 17.91 0.99
C LEU A 179 -14.30 18.71 2.21
N HIS A 180 -13.43 18.11 3.03
CA HIS A 180 -12.96 18.69 4.30
C HIS A 180 -11.50 18.32 4.59
N THR A 181 -10.78 19.24 5.24
CA THR A 181 -9.47 18.98 5.84
C THR A 181 -9.62 19.05 7.35
N LEU A 182 -9.22 17.98 8.06
CA LEU A 182 -9.30 17.87 9.51
C LEU A 182 -7.88 17.84 10.09
N SER A 183 -7.49 18.92 10.77
CA SER A 183 -6.11 19.11 11.29
C SER A 183 -6.06 19.74 12.68
N ASP A 184 -7.19 19.78 13.40
CA ASP A 184 -7.28 20.38 14.74
C ASP A 184 -6.58 19.57 15.84
N HIS A 185 -6.07 18.37 15.52
CA HIS A 185 -5.44 17.47 16.47
C HIS A 185 -3.94 17.70 16.56
N VAL A 186 -3.33 17.36 17.70
CA VAL A 186 -1.89 17.50 17.87
C VAL A 186 -1.19 16.37 17.12
N SER A 187 -0.25 16.73 16.25
CA SER A 187 0.66 15.79 15.57
C SER A 187 2.10 16.11 15.92
N ASP A 188 2.93 15.08 16.03
CA ASP A 188 4.39 15.22 16.21
C ASP A 188 5.15 15.21 14.88
N GLY A 189 4.43 15.13 13.74
CA GLY A 189 4.97 15.06 12.37
C GLY A 189 5.74 13.78 12.04
N SER A 190 5.76 12.79 12.94
CA SER A 190 6.59 11.59 12.80
C SER A 190 5.83 10.28 13.00
N SER A 191 4.67 10.34 13.66
CA SER A 191 3.85 9.20 14.01
C SER A 191 2.78 8.92 12.96
N PHE A 192 2.47 7.62 12.76
CA PHE A 192 1.32 7.21 11.95
C PHE A 192 0.03 7.67 12.62
N LEU A 193 -0.76 8.46 11.90
CA LEU A 193 -2.10 8.82 12.34
C LEU A 193 -3.06 7.68 12.04
N GLU A 194 -3.58 7.05 13.08
CA GLU A 194 -4.66 6.07 12.94
C GLU A 194 -6.01 6.80 13.02
N ALA A 195 -6.72 6.82 11.90
CA ALA A 195 -8.06 7.38 11.80
C ALA A 195 -9.03 6.35 11.22
N SER A 196 -10.30 6.43 11.61
CA SER A 196 -11.35 5.53 11.13
C SER A 196 -12.71 6.22 11.06
N PHE A 197 -13.53 5.79 10.11
CA PHE A 197 -14.93 6.19 10.04
C PHE A 197 -15.77 5.43 11.07
N THR A 198 -16.84 6.06 11.57
CA THR A 198 -17.94 5.32 12.18
C THR A 198 -18.61 4.43 11.15
N LYS A 199 -19.26 3.36 11.61
CA LYS A 199 -19.99 2.41 10.75
C LYS A 199 -21.09 3.06 9.91
N ASP A 200 -21.71 4.12 10.41
CA ASP A 200 -22.72 4.91 9.69
C ASP A 200 -22.12 6.01 8.80
N SER A 201 -20.79 6.10 8.73
CA SER A 201 -20.02 7.11 8.00
C SER A 201 -20.29 8.57 8.43
N ALA A 202 -20.96 8.79 9.56
CA ALA A 202 -21.32 10.13 10.03
C ALA A 202 -20.18 10.87 10.74
N TYR A 203 -19.18 10.13 11.24
CA TYR A 203 -18.06 10.68 11.98
C TYR A 203 -16.74 10.03 11.59
N VAL A 204 -15.66 10.75 11.86
CA VAL A 204 -14.27 10.27 11.82
C VAL A 204 -13.67 10.40 13.20
N PHE A 205 -13.00 9.35 13.65
CA PHE A 205 -12.17 9.34 14.85
C PHE A 205 -10.70 9.38 14.45
N ALA A 206 -9.87 10.11 15.20
CA ALA A 206 -8.42 9.99 15.10
C ALA A 206 -7.76 10.05 16.47
N GLY A 207 -6.81 9.16 16.71
CA GLY A 207 -5.96 9.22 17.90
C GLY A 207 -4.88 10.29 17.73
N SER A 208 -4.61 11.08 18.77
CA SER A 208 -3.58 12.10 18.78
C SER A 208 -2.43 11.74 19.73
N CYS A 209 -1.24 12.31 19.48
CA CYS A 209 -0.06 12.09 20.32
C CYS A 209 -0.18 12.70 21.72
N ASP A 210 -1.17 13.57 21.95
CA ASP A 210 -1.51 14.11 23.26
C ASP A 210 -2.32 13.15 24.15
N GLY A 211 -2.65 11.96 23.63
CA GLY A 211 -3.42 10.93 24.33
C GLY A 211 -4.94 11.07 24.20
N ASN A 212 -5.44 12.04 23.43
CA ASN A 212 -6.86 12.22 23.17
C ASN A 212 -7.31 11.55 21.88
N VAL A 213 -8.62 11.31 21.79
CA VAL A 213 -9.30 10.92 20.55
C VAL A 213 -10.14 12.11 20.08
N TYR A 214 -9.88 12.54 18.86
CA TYR A 214 -10.59 13.63 18.23
C TYR A 214 -11.70 13.08 17.35
N VAL A 215 -12.81 13.81 17.31
CA VAL A 215 -14.00 13.39 16.55
C VAL A 215 -14.48 14.52 15.68
N TRP A 216 -14.68 14.25 14.40
CA TRP A 216 -15.25 15.21 13.45
C TRP A 216 -16.49 14.64 12.80
N LYS A 217 -17.44 15.52 12.49
CA LYS A 217 -18.62 15.17 11.71
C LYS A 217 -18.26 15.22 10.22
N THR A 218 -18.61 14.18 9.46
CA THR A 218 -18.16 14.03 8.06
C THR A 218 -18.85 14.98 7.09
N ASP A 219 -20.09 15.39 7.37
CA ASP A 219 -20.85 16.29 6.49
C ASP A 219 -20.37 17.74 6.54
N SER A 220 -20.01 18.22 7.73
CA SER A 220 -19.63 19.61 7.97
C SER A 220 -18.14 19.83 8.21
N GLY A 221 -17.36 18.76 8.42
CA GLY A 221 -15.95 18.83 8.82
C GLY A 221 -15.75 19.40 10.23
N SER A 222 -16.83 19.64 10.98
CA SER A 222 -16.75 20.30 12.27
C SER A 222 -16.28 19.34 13.35
N LYS A 223 -15.33 19.79 14.17
CA LYS A 223 -14.88 19.08 15.35
C LYS A 223 -16.00 19.01 16.40
N TYR A 224 -16.24 17.81 16.94
CA TYR A 224 -17.26 17.56 17.95
C TYR A 224 -16.69 17.59 19.37
N ILE A 225 -15.52 16.96 19.59
CA ILE A 225 -14.75 16.94 20.85
C ILE A 225 -13.26 16.91 20.56
#